data_AF-A0AA43BYY1-F1
#
_entry.id   AF-A0AA43BYY1-F1
#
_cell.length_a   1.000
_cell.length_b   1.000
_cell.length_c   1.000
_cell.angle_alpha   90.00
_cell.angle_beta   90.00
_cell.angle_gamma   90.00
#
_symmetry.space_group_name_H-M   'P 1'
#
loop_
_entity.id
_entity.type
_entity.pdbx_description
1 polymer ?
#
loop_
_entity_poly.entity_id
_entity_poly.type
_entity_poly.pdbx_seq_one_letter_code
_entity_poly.pdbx_strand_id
1 'polypeptide(L)' 'FYGLPRNKDNITLVAEPWRVPDEVPFGAEALVPFRAGENVGWRLV' A
#
# COMPACT_ATOMS: atom_id res chain seq x y z
N PHE A 1 16.97 -17.71 2.77
CA PHE A 1 17.44 -16.64 1.87
C PHE A 1 18.25 -15.61 2.65
N TYR A 2 17.62 -14.75 3.46
CA TYR A 2 18.36 -13.74 4.24
C TYR A 2 18.80 -14.17 5.67
N GLY A 3 18.44 -15.37 6.13
CA GLY A 3 18.82 -15.86 7.47
C GLY A 3 18.16 -15.12 8.64
N LEU A 4 17.23 -14.21 8.39
CA LEU A 4 16.49 -13.47 9.39
C LEU A 4 15.27 -14.24 9.91
N PRO A 5 14.85 -14.02 11.16
CA PRO A 5 13.64 -14.64 11.71
C PRO A 5 12.38 -14.16 10.97
N ARG A 6 11.37 -15.02 10.89
CA ARG A 6 10.06 -14.67 10.34
C ARG A 6 9.29 -13.78 11.31
N ASN A 7 8.56 -12.79 10.77
CA ASN A 7 7.58 -12.05 11.56
C ASN A 7 6.48 -13.03 12.04
N LYS A 8 6.04 -12.86 13.29
CA LYS A 8 4.97 -13.66 13.93
C LYS A 8 3.61 -12.97 13.90
N ASP A 9 3.59 -11.69 13.53
CA ASP A 9 2.37 -10.92 13.40
C ASP A 9 1.59 -11.33 12.14
N ASN A 10 0.30 -11.03 12.15
CA ASN A 10 -0.60 -11.27 11.03
C ASN A 10 -1.15 -9.93 10.53
N ILE A 11 -1.29 -9.82 9.22
CA ILE A 11 -2.05 -8.76 8.57
C ILE A 11 -3.17 -9.40 7.76
N THR A 12 -4.26 -8.65 7.56
CA THR A 12 -5.41 -9.12 6.78
C THR A 12 -5.57 -8.26 5.54
N LEU A 13 -5.80 -8.89 4.40
CA LEU A 13 -6.20 -8.21 3.18
C LEU A 13 -7.67 -8.50 2.91
N VAL A 14 -8.40 -7.46 2.50
CA VAL A 14 -9.80 -7.58 2.04
C VAL A 14 -9.86 -7.40 0.53
N ALA A 15 -10.66 -8.24 -0.13
CA ALA A 15 -10.91 -8.21 -1.58
C ALA A 15 -11.89 -7.08 -1.93
N GLU A 16 -11.44 -5.85 -1.74
CA GLU A 16 -12.25 -4.65 -1.94
C GLU A 16 -11.49 -3.69 -2.87
N PRO A 17 -12.12 -3.19 -3.96
CA PRO A 17 -11.53 -2.17 -4.81
C PRO A 17 -11.17 -0.93 -3.99
N TRP A 18 -9.89 -0.55 -4.02
CA TRP A 18 -9.38 0.64 -3.36
C TRP A 18 -8.74 1.57 -4.38
N ARG A 19 -9.17 2.83 -4.38
CA ARG A 19 -8.62 3.86 -5.26
C ARG A 19 -7.31 4.39 -4.68
N VAL A 20 -6.24 4.25 -5.45
CA VAL A 20 -4.93 4.81 -5.09
C VAL A 20 -5.02 6.34 -5.22
N PRO A 21 -4.60 7.11 -4.20
CA PRO A 21 -4.56 8.57 -4.28
C PRO A 21 -3.72 9.03 -5.48
N ASP A 22 -4.11 10.14 -6.09
CA ASP A 22 -3.34 10.74 -7.18
C ASP A 22 -1.98 11.24 -6.70
N GLU A 23 -1.93 11.75 -5.46
CA GLU A 23 -0.72 12.24 -4.78
C GLU A 23 -0.74 11.89 -3.29
N VAL A 24 0.46 11.77 -2.71
CA VAL A 24 0.65 11.67 -1.26
C VAL A 24 1.58 12.78 -0.74
N PRO A 25 1.33 13.35 0.44
CA PRO A 25 2.16 14.42 0.99
C PRO A 25 3.57 13.91 1.33
N PHE A 26 4.60 14.69 0.99
CA PHE A 26 5.99 14.42 1.32
C PHE A 26 6.70 15.72 1.74
N GLY A 27 6.46 16.13 2.99
CA GLY A 27 6.98 17.39 3.51
C GLY A 27 6.35 18.58 2.78
N ALA A 28 7.19 19.38 2.11
CA ALA A 28 6.75 20.51 1.29
C ALA A 28 6.39 20.13 -0.15
N GLU A 29 6.62 18.87 -0.53
CA GLU A 29 6.37 18.35 -1.88
C GLU A 29 5.29 17.25 -1.86
N ALA A 30 4.90 16.79 -3.05
CA ALA A 30 3.97 15.69 -3.24
C ALA A 30 4.64 14.58 -4.07
N LEU A 31 4.31 13.32 -3.75
CA LEU A 31 4.75 12.16 -4.50
C LEU A 31 3.59 11.56 -5.28
N VAL A 32 3.85 11.15 -6.51
CA VAL A 32 2.90 10.39 -7.33
C VAL A 32 3.15 8.89 -7.09
N PRO A 33 2.23 8.16 -6.45
CA PRO A 33 2.40 6.72 -6.20
C PRO A 33 2.23 5.90 -7.48
N PHE A 34 2.74 4.67 -7.46
CA PHE A 34 2.46 3.71 -8.54
C PHE A 34 0.95 3.42 -8.61
N ARG A 35 0.38 3.48 -9.82
CA ARG A 35 -1.07 3.37 -10.08
C ARG A 35 -1.92 4.51 -9.49
N ALA A 36 -1.35 5.70 -9.32
CA ALA A 36 -2.09 6.92 -8.98
C ALA A 36 -3.39 7.06 -9.79
N GLY A 37 -4.51 7.29 -9.10
CA GLY A 37 -5.83 7.47 -9.70
C GLY A 37 -6.54 6.19 -10.14
N GLU A 38 -5.86 5.04 -10.16
CA GLU A 38 -6.45 3.74 -10.51
C GLU A 38 -7.00 2.98 -9.29
N ASN A 39 -7.80 1.96 -9.56
CA ASN A 39 -8.27 1.02 -8.54
C ASN A 39 -7.38 -0.22 -8.47
N VAL A 40 -6.98 -0.60 -7.26
CA VAL A 40 -6.39 -1.93 -6.97
C VAL A 40 -7.43 -2.81 -6.27
N GLY A 41 -7.35 -4.13 -6.45
CA GLY A 41 -8.40 -5.06 -6.01
C GLY A 41 -8.36 -5.50 -4.55
N TRP A 42 -7.32 -5.11 -3.80
CA TRP A 42 -7.13 -5.53 -2.42
C TRP A 42 -6.63 -4.38 -1.57
N ARG A 43 -7.11 -4.34 -0.32
CA ARG A 43 -6.72 -3.34 0.67
C ARG A 43 -6.31 -4.00 1.98
N LEU A 44 -5.36 -3.38 2.68
CA LEU A 44 -5.02 -3.71 4.05
C LEU A 44 -6.09 -3.20 5.01
N VAL A 45 -6.49 -4.01 6.00
CA VAL A 45 -7.43 -3.64 7.07
C VAL A 45 -6.76 -3.56 8.43
#